data_AF-A0A4P9XSX6-F1
#
_entry.id   AF-A0A4P9XSX6-F1
#
_cell.length_a   1.000
_cell.length_b   1.000
_cell.length_c   1.000
_cell.angle_alpha   90.00
_cell.angle_beta   90.00
_cell.angle_gamma   90.00
#
_symmetry.space_group_name_H-M   'P 1'
#
loop_
_entity.id
_entity.type
_entity.pdbx_description
1 polymer ?
#
loop_
_entity_poly.entity_id
_entity_poly.type
_entity_poly.pdbx_seq_one_letter_code
_entity_poly.pdbx_strand_id
1 'polypeptide(L)'
;MSKLAAETDELGSSSSSDMQLGQLANGTALLQDKEALEKLAERAVAQNKAPAGVSTAFYEQFQSMWKHLNSKAHQQQRPRLAAINVIARTATTGADCELVLPFVALWRRAPLPVTPWTTRAVLRQCSRQNRPDLALQLLADRELYGPQPKQEDMIELMEAFARQAARAAERDDTAAVELALDRMYTTFALCPYYQIAWSPLIYQHLVQAGAQVPSEEAWTRAVATAEEQRSADKLTRGTARAMQKGFAARQDAARAAEWEELCEAMASRPTKPAASRSP
;
A
#
# COMPACT_ATOMS: atom_id res chain seq x y z
N MET A 1 -29.26 -26.56 -61.38
CA MET A 1 -29.47 -25.10 -61.45
C MET A 1 -29.57 -24.59 -60.01
N SER A 2 -28.46 -24.36 -59.32
CA SER A 2 -27.56 -23.18 -59.35
C SER A 2 -28.12 -21.94 -58.63
N LYS A 3 -27.45 -21.60 -57.51
CA LYS A 3 -27.31 -20.35 -56.72
C LYS A 3 -27.40 -20.73 -55.23
N LEU A 4 -26.36 -20.88 -54.40
CA LEU A 4 -25.04 -20.25 -54.22
C LEU A 4 -25.09 -18.76 -53.84
N ALA A 5 -24.86 -18.46 -52.55
CA ALA A 5 -24.11 -17.35 -51.92
C ALA A 5 -24.66 -17.13 -50.49
N ALA A 6 -23.95 -17.56 -49.44
CA ALA A 6 -22.85 -16.86 -48.77
C ALA A 6 -23.37 -15.94 -47.64
N GLU A 7 -23.43 -16.48 -46.42
CA GLU A 7 -23.44 -15.71 -45.17
C GLU A 7 -22.09 -15.88 -44.51
N THR A 8 -21.38 -14.76 -44.39
CA THR A 8 -20.02 -14.61 -43.88
C THR A 8 -20.01 -14.39 -42.38
N ASP A 9 -19.07 -15.07 -41.73
CA ASP A 9 -18.51 -14.80 -40.40
C ASP A 9 -18.25 -13.29 -40.16
N GLU A 10 -18.80 -12.77 -39.06
CA GLU A 10 -18.25 -11.59 -38.38
C GLU A 10 -17.65 -12.03 -37.03
N LEU A 11 -16.37 -12.39 -37.07
CA LEU A 11 -15.52 -12.47 -35.89
C LEU A 11 -15.18 -11.05 -35.43
N GLY A 12 -15.95 -10.56 -34.46
CA GLY A 12 -15.65 -9.36 -33.69
C GLY A 12 -14.40 -9.55 -32.82
N SER A 13 -13.23 -9.32 -33.40
CA SER A 13 -11.98 -9.06 -32.69
C SER A 13 -11.98 -7.60 -32.23
N SER A 14 -12.39 -7.32 -30.98
CA SER A 14 -12.16 -6.01 -30.38
C SER A 14 -11.88 -6.09 -28.88
N SER A 15 -10.93 -5.24 -28.48
CA SER A 15 -10.60 -4.85 -27.12
C SER A 15 -9.68 -5.76 -26.30
N SER A 16 -8.39 -5.75 -26.65
CA SER A 16 -7.29 -6.02 -25.71
C SER A 16 -6.34 -4.81 -25.54
N SER A 17 -6.64 -3.67 -26.15
CA SER A 17 -5.75 -2.48 -26.15
C SER A 17 -6.11 -1.40 -25.12
N ASP A 18 -7.33 -1.39 -24.57
CA ASP A 18 -7.74 -0.35 -23.61
C ASP A 18 -7.27 -0.60 -22.17
N MET A 19 -6.87 -1.83 -21.82
CA MET A 19 -6.31 -2.14 -20.49
C MET A 19 -4.87 -1.63 -20.28
N GLN A 20 -4.15 -1.23 -21.33
CA GLN A 20 -2.77 -0.72 -21.20
C GLN A 20 -2.69 0.79 -20.91
N LEU A 21 -3.73 1.56 -21.23
CA LEU A 21 -3.75 3.01 -20.99
C LEU A 21 -4.03 3.39 -19.52
N GLY A 22 -4.83 2.58 -18.81
CA GLY A 22 -5.12 2.82 -17.38
C GLY A 22 -3.91 2.62 -16.45
N GLN A 23 -3.02 1.66 -16.76
CA GLN A 23 -1.81 1.42 -15.96
C GLN A 23 -0.75 2.51 -16.15
N LEU A 24 -0.68 3.14 -17.33
CA LEU A 24 0.22 4.26 -17.60
C LEU A 24 -0.24 5.56 -16.92
N ALA A 25 -1.56 5.81 -16.83
CA ALA A 25 -2.11 6.99 -16.19
C ALA A 25 -1.76 7.09 -14.70
N ASN A 26 -1.79 5.96 -13.99
CA ASN A 26 -1.43 5.89 -12.56
C ASN A 26 0.07 6.15 -12.30
N GLY A 27 0.94 5.70 -13.21
CA GLY A 27 2.38 5.97 -13.14
C GLY A 27 2.71 7.45 -13.34
N THR A 28 2.04 8.13 -14.28
CA THR A 28 2.21 9.57 -14.50
C THR A 28 1.72 10.44 -13.35
N ALA A 29 0.63 10.05 -12.67
CA ALA A 29 0.12 10.79 -11.52
C ALA A 29 1.14 10.80 -10.36
N LEU A 30 1.74 9.64 -10.03
CA LEU A 30 2.76 9.52 -8.98
C LEU A 30 4.03 10.36 -9.27
N LEU A 31 4.39 10.52 -10.55
CA LEU A 31 5.54 11.33 -10.97
C LEU A 31 5.25 12.84 -10.93
N GLN A 32 4.04 13.27 -11.31
CA GLN A 32 3.62 14.67 -11.18
C GLN A 32 3.56 15.12 -9.72
N ASP A 33 3.17 14.22 -8.82
CA ASP A 33 3.14 14.47 -7.38
C ASP A 33 4.54 14.75 -6.79
N LYS A 34 5.60 14.13 -7.34
CA LYS A 34 6.98 14.32 -6.83
C LYS A 34 7.47 15.75 -6.99
N GLU A 35 7.38 16.33 -8.19
CA GLU A 35 7.84 17.69 -8.45
C GLU A 35 7.01 18.70 -7.63
N ALA A 36 5.72 18.43 -7.45
CA ALA A 36 4.84 19.23 -6.61
C ALA A 36 5.30 19.21 -5.14
N LEU A 37 5.66 18.03 -4.59
CA LEU A 37 6.16 17.89 -3.22
C LEU A 37 7.51 18.60 -3.01
N GLU A 38 8.44 18.52 -3.96
CA GLU A 38 9.71 19.24 -3.87
C GLU A 38 9.50 20.75 -3.87
N LYS A 39 8.68 21.27 -4.80
CA LYS A 39 8.31 22.70 -4.83
C LYS A 39 7.57 23.14 -3.56
N LEU A 40 6.72 22.28 -3.01
CA LEU A 40 6.01 22.54 -1.76
C LEU A 40 6.98 22.66 -0.59
N ALA A 41 7.99 21.78 -0.48
CA ALA A 41 9.00 21.86 0.55
C ALA A 41 9.90 23.11 0.41
N GLU A 42 10.31 23.46 -0.80
CA GLU A 42 11.07 24.68 -1.06
C GLU A 42 10.29 25.94 -0.66
N ARG A 43 9.00 26.00 -1.06
CA ARG A 43 8.11 27.10 -0.68
C ARG A 43 7.89 27.16 0.82
N ALA A 44 7.72 26.01 1.47
CA ALA A 44 7.57 25.94 2.92
C ALA A 44 8.80 26.57 3.58
N VAL A 45 10.02 26.11 3.25
CA VAL A 45 11.26 26.60 3.88
C VAL A 45 11.51 28.09 3.62
N ALA A 46 11.11 28.62 2.47
CA ALA A 46 11.20 30.05 2.15
C ALA A 46 10.31 30.90 3.08
N GLN A 47 9.26 30.32 3.65
CA GLN A 47 8.41 30.97 4.64
C GLN A 47 9.02 30.82 6.03
N ASN A 48 9.19 31.92 6.76
CA ASN A 48 9.64 31.91 8.16
C ASN A 48 8.56 31.45 9.17
N LYS A 49 7.44 30.93 8.68
CA LYS A 49 6.30 30.45 9.47
C LYS A 49 5.86 29.09 8.94
N ALA A 50 5.36 28.23 9.83
CA ALA A 50 4.78 26.95 9.45
C ALA A 50 3.61 27.13 8.45
N PRO A 51 3.59 26.37 7.34
CA PRO A 51 2.45 26.34 6.43
C PRO A 51 1.15 25.89 7.10
N ALA A 52 0.01 26.15 6.46
CA ALA A 52 -1.29 25.71 6.96
C ALA A 52 -1.34 24.18 7.13
N GLY A 53 -1.83 23.72 8.29
CA GLY A 53 -1.94 22.30 8.61
C GLY A 53 -0.64 21.62 9.07
N VAL A 54 0.51 22.29 8.94
CA VAL A 54 1.81 21.78 9.41
C VAL A 54 1.99 22.14 10.89
N SER A 55 2.38 21.18 11.71
CA SER A 55 2.61 21.40 13.13
C SER A 55 3.89 22.20 13.37
N THR A 56 3.86 23.19 14.28
CA THR A 56 5.01 24.06 14.56
C THR A 56 6.24 23.27 15.01
N ALA A 57 6.04 22.29 15.91
CA ALA A 57 7.13 21.47 16.45
C ALA A 57 7.83 20.63 15.36
N PHE A 58 7.08 20.08 14.42
CA PHE A 58 7.65 19.41 13.24
C PHE A 58 8.38 20.42 12.35
N TYR A 59 7.72 21.54 12.05
CA TYR A 59 8.22 22.53 11.09
C TYR A 59 9.56 23.14 11.51
N GLU A 60 9.74 23.46 12.80
CA GLU A 60 11.01 23.98 13.33
C GLU A 60 12.17 22.99 13.12
N GLN A 61 11.94 21.71 13.40
CA GLN A 61 12.94 20.65 13.21
C GLN A 61 13.23 20.41 11.72
N PHE A 62 12.17 20.34 10.90
CA PHE A 62 12.25 20.20 9.46
C PHE A 62 13.05 21.35 8.84
N GLN A 63 12.70 22.61 9.13
CA GLN A 63 13.32 23.78 8.53
C GLN A 63 14.81 23.89 8.94
N SER A 64 15.12 23.64 10.21
CA SER A 64 16.50 23.63 10.72
C SER A 64 17.35 22.59 9.99
N MET A 65 16.86 21.35 9.90
CA MET A 65 17.59 20.27 9.25
C MET A 65 17.67 20.44 7.73
N TRP A 66 16.62 20.94 7.10
CA TRP A 66 16.60 21.25 5.66
C TRP A 66 17.66 22.28 5.29
N LYS A 67 17.79 23.36 6.07
CA LYS A 67 18.84 24.37 5.90
C LYS A 67 20.23 23.76 6.09
N HIS A 68 20.40 22.91 7.11
CA HIS A 68 21.67 22.22 7.35
C HIS A 68 22.10 21.36 6.15
N LEU A 69 21.18 20.54 5.62
CA LEU A 69 21.44 19.64 4.49
C LEU A 69 21.69 20.38 3.16
N ASN A 70 21.04 21.52 2.94
CA ASN A 70 21.29 22.33 1.73
C ASN A 70 22.52 23.23 1.83
N SER A 71 23.03 23.47 3.04
CA SER A 71 24.30 24.19 3.23
C SER A 71 25.49 23.26 2.98
N LYS A 72 26.66 23.80 2.64
CA LYS A 72 27.91 23.01 2.62
C LYS A 72 28.32 22.48 4.01
N ALA A 73 27.66 22.92 5.09
CA ALA A 73 28.00 22.54 6.46
C ALA A 73 27.79 21.04 6.73
N HIS A 74 26.84 20.37 6.08
CA HIS A 74 26.62 18.93 6.27
C HIS A 74 27.83 18.07 5.87
N GLN A 75 28.69 18.57 4.96
CA GLN A 75 29.93 17.90 4.55
C GLN A 75 30.99 17.95 5.65
N GLN A 76 30.99 19.02 6.46
CA GLN A 76 31.91 19.19 7.58
C GLN A 76 31.36 18.56 8.87
N GLN A 77 30.04 18.64 9.07
CA GLN A 77 29.34 18.13 10.25
C GLN A 77 28.13 17.31 9.81
N ARG A 78 28.33 16.00 9.63
CA ARG A 78 27.25 15.10 9.26
C ARG A 78 26.18 15.06 10.34
N PRO A 79 24.89 15.24 9.99
CA PRO A 79 23.81 15.12 10.96
C PRO A 79 23.76 13.70 11.51
N ARG A 80 23.33 13.57 12.77
CA ARG A 80 23.15 12.27 13.41
C ARG A 80 22.07 11.47 12.67
N LEU A 81 22.29 10.17 12.48
CA LEU A 81 21.31 9.28 11.84
C LEU A 81 19.95 9.27 12.55
N ALA A 82 19.92 9.55 13.85
CA ALA A 82 18.68 9.66 14.61
C ALA A 82 17.82 10.87 14.19
N ALA A 83 18.39 11.89 13.54
CA ALA A 83 17.68 13.13 13.22
C ALA A 83 16.50 12.90 12.28
N ILE A 84 16.66 12.13 11.21
CA ILE A 84 15.56 11.77 10.31
C ILE A 84 14.46 10.98 11.03
N ASN A 85 14.83 10.12 11.99
CA ASN A 85 13.86 9.38 12.79
C ASN A 85 13.12 10.27 13.79
N VAL A 86 13.76 11.33 14.28
CA VAL A 86 13.09 12.33 15.11
C VAL A 86 12.09 13.09 14.26
N ILE A 87 12.52 13.67 13.14
CA ILE A 87 11.64 14.43 12.21
C ILE A 87 10.44 13.59 11.77
N ALA A 88 10.67 12.35 11.31
CA ALA A 88 9.59 11.46 10.92
C ALA A 88 8.59 11.22 12.06
N ARG A 89 9.07 11.02 13.30
CA ARG A 89 8.18 10.80 14.46
C ARG A 89 7.45 12.05 14.93
N THR A 90 8.00 13.24 14.70
CA THR A 90 7.36 14.52 15.04
C THR A 90 6.24 14.89 14.05
N ALA A 91 6.18 14.23 12.89
CA ALA A 91 5.08 14.42 11.93
C ALA A 91 3.77 13.88 12.52
N THR A 92 2.86 14.80 12.87
CA THR A 92 1.60 14.50 13.57
C THR A 92 0.36 14.88 12.79
N THR A 93 0.52 15.46 11.60
CA THR A 93 -0.59 15.81 10.68
C THR A 93 -0.35 15.24 9.29
N GLY A 94 -1.39 15.23 8.45
CA GLY A 94 -1.26 14.86 7.05
C GLY A 94 -0.32 15.79 6.27
N ALA A 95 -0.35 17.10 6.56
CA ALA A 95 0.53 18.08 5.93
C ALA A 95 1.99 17.94 6.38
N ASP A 96 2.24 17.52 7.64
CA ASP A 96 3.59 17.17 8.06
C ASP A 96 4.14 16.02 7.20
N CYS A 97 3.33 14.99 6.95
CA CYS A 97 3.73 13.83 6.15
C CYS A 97 4.08 14.21 4.69
N GLU A 98 3.40 15.20 4.10
CA GLU A 98 3.74 15.73 2.77
C GLU A 98 5.14 16.34 2.74
N LEU A 99 5.58 16.97 3.82
CA LEU A 99 6.93 17.53 3.95
C LEU A 99 8.00 16.49 4.29
N VAL A 100 7.62 15.36 4.89
CA VAL A 100 8.55 14.28 5.22
C VAL A 100 9.14 13.63 3.97
N LEU A 101 8.35 13.38 2.92
CA LEU A 101 8.84 12.77 1.68
C LEU A 101 9.99 13.55 1.00
N PRO A 102 9.83 14.84 0.66
CA PRO A 102 10.91 15.62 0.06
C PRO A 102 12.11 15.74 1.02
N PHE A 103 11.89 15.73 2.34
CA PHE A 103 12.98 15.66 3.31
C PHE A 103 13.77 14.35 3.23
N VAL A 104 13.10 13.20 3.09
CA VAL A 104 13.76 11.89 2.88
C VAL A 104 14.57 11.87 1.58
N ALA A 105 14.02 12.45 0.50
CA ALA A 105 14.75 12.57 -0.77
C ALA A 105 16.01 13.44 -0.60
N LEU A 106 15.91 14.59 0.06
CA LEU A 106 17.04 15.46 0.36
C LEU A 106 18.09 14.74 1.24
N TRP A 107 17.65 14.01 2.26
CA TRP A 107 18.51 13.20 3.12
C TRP A 107 19.35 12.22 2.31
N ARG A 108 18.74 11.54 1.34
CA ARG A 108 19.45 10.61 0.47
C ARG A 108 20.37 11.30 -0.53
N ARG A 109 19.96 12.46 -1.08
CA ARG A 109 20.82 13.31 -1.93
C ARG A 109 22.07 13.79 -1.20
N ALA A 110 22.04 13.86 0.14
CA ALA A 110 23.17 14.17 1.02
C ALA A 110 24.04 12.94 1.40
N PRO A 111 24.14 11.94 0.51
CA PRO A 111 24.48 10.53 0.78
C PRO A 111 24.28 9.97 2.20
N LEU A 112 23.19 10.32 2.89
CA LEU A 112 22.91 9.78 4.23
C LEU A 112 22.03 8.53 4.13
N PRO A 113 22.28 7.50 4.96
CA PRO A 113 21.53 6.25 4.88
C PRO A 113 20.10 6.42 5.40
N VAL A 114 19.16 5.77 4.71
CA VAL A 114 17.78 5.54 5.18
C VAL A 114 17.73 4.11 5.73
N THR A 115 17.48 3.99 7.03
CA THR A 115 17.49 2.69 7.72
C THR A 115 16.10 2.05 7.69
N PRO A 116 15.97 0.72 7.91
CA PRO A 116 14.66 0.08 8.07
C PRO A 116 13.80 0.73 9.17
N TRP A 117 14.42 1.22 10.24
CA TRP A 117 13.73 1.95 11.30
C TRP A 117 13.15 3.28 10.80
N THR A 118 13.90 3.98 9.95
CA THR A 118 13.46 5.23 9.31
C THR A 118 12.28 4.96 8.38
N THR A 119 12.40 3.94 7.52
CA THR A 119 11.30 3.52 6.63
C THR A 119 10.05 3.22 7.42
N ARG A 120 10.15 2.37 8.46
CA ARG A 120 9.04 2.07 9.36
C ARG A 120 8.45 3.32 9.99
N ALA A 121 9.27 4.23 10.52
CA ALA A 121 8.77 5.45 11.15
C ALA A 121 7.94 6.31 10.18
N VAL A 122 8.40 6.48 8.94
CA VAL A 122 7.68 7.26 7.92
C VAL A 122 6.39 6.56 7.51
N LEU A 123 6.44 5.27 7.14
CA LEU A 123 5.25 4.51 6.71
C LEU A 123 4.15 4.50 7.78
N ARG A 124 4.54 4.34 9.04
CA ARG A 124 3.62 4.39 10.19
C ARG A 124 2.94 5.72 10.34
N GLN A 125 3.68 6.82 10.24
CA GLN A 125 3.09 8.15 10.42
C GLN A 125 2.18 8.50 9.25
N CYS A 126 2.60 8.24 8.01
CA CYS A 126 1.73 8.34 6.84
C CYS A 126 0.43 7.55 7.02
N SER A 127 0.51 6.29 7.46
CA SER A 127 -0.67 5.43 7.68
C SER A 127 -1.58 5.94 8.79
N ARG A 128 -1.02 6.43 9.91
CA ARG A 128 -1.77 6.98 11.05
C ARG A 128 -2.49 8.28 10.69
N GLN A 129 -1.86 9.12 9.89
CA GLN A 129 -2.42 10.38 9.43
C GLN A 129 -3.35 10.23 8.22
N ASN A 130 -3.79 9.00 7.92
CA ASN A 130 -4.66 8.68 6.78
C ASN A 130 -4.07 9.13 5.43
N ARG A 131 -2.75 9.09 5.31
CA ARG A 131 -1.97 9.36 4.09
C ARG A 131 -1.14 8.16 3.60
N PRO A 132 -1.72 6.95 3.48
CA PRO A 132 -1.01 5.78 2.95
C PRO A 132 -0.57 5.95 1.48
N ASP A 133 -1.17 6.88 0.73
CA ASP A 133 -0.73 7.28 -0.61
C ASP A 133 0.73 7.74 -0.63
N LEU A 134 1.14 8.58 0.33
CA LEU A 134 2.52 9.07 0.44
C LEU A 134 3.48 7.93 0.83
N ALA A 135 3.04 7.02 1.69
CA ALA A 135 3.81 5.83 2.04
C ALA A 135 4.04 4.93 0.81
N LEU A 136 3.02 4.73 -0.02
CA LEU A 136 3.14 3.97 -1.26
C LEU A 136 4.06 4.66 -2.27
N GLN A 137 3.96 5.99 -2.43
CA GLN A 137 4.86 6.76 -3.30
C GLN A 137 6.33 6.59 -2.87
N LEU A 138 6.60 6.64 -1.57
CA LEU A 138 7.93 6.41 -1.01
C LEU A 138 8.45 5.00 -1.31
N LEU A 139 7.58 3.97 -1.28
CA LEU A 139 7.93 2.59 -1.62
C LEU A 139 8.04 2.35 -3.14
N ALA A 140 7.34 3.10 -3.97
CA ALA A 140 7.41 2.93 -5.41
C ALA A 140 8.74 3.46 -5.99
N ASP A 141 9.32 4.52 -5.42
CA ASP A 141 10.58 5.11 -5.88
C ASP A 141 11.76 4.77 -4.95
N ARG A 142 12.25 3.53 -5.08
CA ARG A 142 13.40 3.04 -4.30
C ARG A 142 14.70 3.75 -4.65
N GLU A 143 14.84 4.36 -5.82
CA GLU A 143 16.05 5.08 -6.23
C GLU A 143 16.13 6.49 -5.66
N LEU A 144 14.98 7.11 -5.39
CA LEU A 144 14.91 8.41 -4.75
C LEU A 144 14.90 8.34 -3.21
N TYR A 145 14.06 7.50 -2.62
CA TYR A 145 13.84 7.53 -1.16
C TYR A 145 14.64 6.48 -0.36
N GLY A 146 14.96 5.35 -0.99
CA GLY A 146 15.85 4.33 -0.46
C GLY A 146 15.24 3.55 0.70
N PRO A 147 13.92 3.26 0.67
CA PRO A 147 13.28 2.60 1.77
C PRO A 147 13.75 1.14 1.87
N GLN A 148 13.66 0.62 3.09
CA GLN A 148 13.96 -0.76 3.42
C GLN A 148 12.80 -1.32 4.26
N PRO A 149 11.61 -1.50 3.66
CA PRO A 149 10.45 -1.99 4.39
C PRO A 149 10.67 -3.44 4.83
N LYS A 150 9.99 -3.83 5.92
CA LYS A 150 9.81 -5.21 6.33
C LYS A 150 8.40 -5.69 6.03
N GLN A 151 8.17 -6.98 6.17
CA GLN A 151 6.86 -7.58 5.97
C GLN A 151 5.77 -6.90 6.82
N GLU A 152 6.07 -6.57 8.07
CA GLU A 152 5.12 -5.90 8.97
C GLU A 152 4.76 -4.51 8.47
N ASP A 153 5.68 -3.80 7.82
CA ASP A 153 5.44 -2.47 7.29
C ASP A 153 4.52 -2.53 6.05
N MET A 154 4.69 -3.55 5.20
CA MET A 154 3.80 -3.79 4.05
C MET A 154 2.38 -4.11 4.50
N ILE A 155 2.24 -4.96 5.53
CA ILE A 155 0.94 -5.30 6.12
C ILE A 155 0.28 -4.05 6.71
N GLU A 156 1.01 -3.25 7.49
CA GLU A 156 0.47 -2.03 8.10
C GLU A 156 -0.04 -1.03 7.05
N LEU A 157 0.67 -0.91 5.92
CA LEU A 157 0.23 -0.08 4.79
C LEU A 157 -1.01 -0.65 4.09
N MET A 158 -1.04 -1.97 3.86
CA MET A 158 -2.21 -2.65 3.27
C MET A 158 -3.46 -2.48 4.16
N GLU A 159 -3.33 -2.58 5.48
CA GLU A 159 -4.42 -2.31 6.41
C GLU A 159 -4.89 -0.85 6.36
N ALA A 160 -3.98 0.11 6.13
CA ALA A 160 -4.35 1.50 5.96
C ALA A 160 -5.21 1.74 4.71
N PHE A 161 -4.85 1.11 3.58
CA PHE A 161 -5.69 1.14 2.37
C PHE A 161 -7.01 0.40 2.55
N ALA A 162 -7.03 -0.74 3.24
CA ALA A 162 -8.27 -1.45 3.58
C ALA A 162 -9.24 -0.56 4.40
N ARG A 163 -8.72 0.20 5.38
CA ARG A 163 -9.52 1.19 6.13
C ARG A 163 -10.03 2.33 5.24
N GLN A 164 -9.24 2.78 4.27
CA GLN A 164 -9.69 3.79 3.30
C GLN A 164 -10.82 3.25 2.42
N ALA A 165 -10.70 2.02 1.92
CA ALA A 165 -11.73 1.35 1.14
C ALA A 165 -13.04 1.22 1.95
N ALA A 166 -12.96 0.77 3.20
CA ALA A 166 -14.14 0.67 4.07
C ALA A 166 -14.83 2.03 4.29
N ARG A 167 -14.07 3.09 4.59
CA ARG A 167 -14.62 4.45 4.74
C ARG A 167 -15.20 5.03 3.45
N ALA A 168 -14.67 4.64 2.29
CA ALA A 168 -15.23 5.03 1.00
C ALA A 168 -16.55 4.30 0.73
N ALA A 169 -16.62 3.01 1.06
CA ALA A 169 -17.84 2.22 0.98
C ALA A 169 -18.96 2.76 1.88
N GLU A 170 -18.65 3.20 3.10
CA GLU A 170 -19.61 3.87 4.00
C GLU A 170 -20.21 5.16 3.41
N ARG A 171 -19.57 5.75 2.39
CA ARG A 171 -19.98 6.97 1.70
C ARG A 171 -20.51 6.72 0.29
N ASP A 172 -20.71 5.46 -0.08
CA ASP A 172 -21.11 5.02 -1.42
C ASP A 172 -20.18 5.51 -2.56
N ASP A 173 -18.90 5.79 -2.24
CA ASP A 173 -17.91 6.25 -3.21
C ASP A 173 -17.15 5.05 -3.81
N THR A 174 -17.77 4.43 -4.82
CA THR A 174 -17.24 3.21 -5.46
C THR A 174 -15.87 3.44 -6.10
N ALA A 175 -15.65 4.60 -6.73
CA ALA A 175 -14.37 4.93 -7.35
C ALA A 175 -13.24 5.03 -6.31
N ALA A 176 -13.51 5.63 -5.14
CA ALA A 176 -12.53 5.67 -4.06
C ALA A 176 -12.29 4.31 -3.40
N VAL A 177 -13.31 3.43 -3.34
CA VAL A 177 -13.15 2.03 -2.90
C VAL A 177 -12.17 1.31 -3.81
N GLU A 178 -12.41 1.34 -5.12
CA GLU A 178 -11.59 0.66 -6.13
C GLU A 178 -10.16 1.19 -6.13
N LEU A 179 -9.98 2.51 -6.09
CA LEU A 179 -8.66 3.14 -6.01
C LEU A 179 -7.88 2.71 -4.75
N ALA A 180 -8.55 2.63 -3.59
CA ALA A 180 -7.91 2.19 -2.35
C ALA A 180 -7.50 0.72 -2.44
N LEU A 181 -8.33 -0.15 -3.01
CA LEU A 181 -8.00 -1.55 -3.24
C LEU A 181 -6.87 -1.72 -4.25
N ASP A 182 -6.87 -0.99 -5.37
CA ASP A 182 -5.78 -1.00 -6.36
C ASP A 182 -4.44 -0.66 -5.71
N ARG A 183 -4.42 0.34 -4.83
CA ARG A 183 -3.22 0.72 -4.07
C ARG A 183 -2.79 -0.35 -3.07
N MET A 184 -3.75 -1.06 -2.47
CA MET A 184 -3.47 -2.22 -1.62
C MET A 184 -2.84 -3.38 -2.41
N TYR A 185 -3.37 -3.72 -3.60
CA TYR A 185 -2.79 -4.72 -4.50
C TYR A 185 -1.43 -4.27 -5.07
N THR A 186 -1.26 -2.97 -5.32
CA THR A 186 0.05 -2.40 -5.69
C THR A 186 1.07 -2.60 -4.57
N THR A 187 0.67 -2.38 -3.31
CA THR A 187 1.51 -2.66 -2.14
C THR A 187 1.90 -4.14 -2.07
N PHE A 188 0.95 -5.04 -2.33
CA PHE A 188 1.24 -6.48 -2.44
C PHE A 188 2.27 -6.79 -3.53
N ALA A 189 2.11 -6.22 -4.73
CA ALA A 189 3.01 -6.41 -5.86
C ALA A 189 4.43 -5.89 -5.60
N LEU A 190 4.60 -4.91 -4.69
CA LEU A 190 5.91 -4.41 -4.27
C LEU A 190 6.68 -5.38 -3.34
N CYS A 191 6.02 -6.36 -2.72
CA CYS A 191 6.71 -7.31 -1.82
C CYS A 191 7.90 -8.02 -2.50
N PRO A 192 7.77 -8.68 -3.66
CA PRO A 192 8.90 -9.33 -4.32
C PRO A 192 9.99 -8.34 -4.77
N TYR A 193 9.61 -7.11 -5.13
CA TYR A 193 10.57 -6.04 -5.46
C TYR A 193 11.50 -5.70 -4.28
N TYR A 194 10.97 -5.80 -3.05
CA TYR A 194 11.74 -5.66 -1.81
C TYR A 194 12.29 -6.97 -1.25
N GLN A 195 12.23 -8.07 -2.01
CA GLN A 195 12.62 -9.42 -1.57
C GLN A 195 11.86 -9.89 -0.32
N ILE A 196 10.65 -9.37 -0.12
CA ILE A 196 9.73 -9.80 0.94
C ILE A 196 8.91 -10.97 0.39
N ALA A 197 9.07 -12.14 1.01
CA ALA A 197 8.30 -13.31 0.63
C ALA A 197 6.80 -13.11 0.90
N TRP A 198 5.95 -13.58 -0.01
CA TRP A 198 4.53 -13.60 0.23
C TRP A 198 4.19 -14.56 1.37
N SER A 199 3.57 -14.01 2.41
CA SER A 199 3.11 -14.79 3.57
C SER A 199 1.60 -15.02 3.49
N PRO A 200 1.08 -16.11 4.07
CA PRO A 200 -0.35 -16.36 4.19
C PRO A 200 -1.14 -15.19 4.80
N LEU A 201 -0.50 -14.42 5.67
CA LEU A 201 -1.09 -13.26 6.33
C LEU A 201 -1.33 -12.11 5.34
N ILE A 202 -0.40 -11.87 4.39
CA ILE A 202 -0.56 -10.85 3.36
C ILE A 202 -1.77 -11.15 2.47
N TYR A 203 -1.92 -12.40 2.00
CA TYR A 203 -3.10 -12.84 1.24
C TYR A 203 -4.40 -12.64 2.05
N GLN A 204 -4.37 -13.01 3.33
CA GLN A 204 -5.53 -12.84 4.21
C GLN A 204 -6.01 -11.38 4.25
N HIS A 205 -5.10 -10.40 4.30
CA HIS A 205 -5.50 -8.99 4.30
C HIS A 205 -6.20 -8.60 2.99
N LEU A 206 -5.68 -9.00 1.81
CA LEU A 206 -6.30 -8.73 0.52
C LEU A 206 -7.72 -9.31 0.44
N VAL A 207 -7.86 -10.58 0.81
CA VAL A 207 -9.15 -11.27 0.79
C VAL A 207 -10.14 -10.62 1.75
N GLN A 208 -9.71 -10.29 2.97
CA GLN A 208 -10.57 -9.64 3.96
C GLN A 208 -11.03 -8.26 3.49
N ALA A 209 -10.14 -7.44 2.92
CA ALA A 209 -10.51 -6.11 2.43
C ALA A 209 -11.48 -6.19 1.26
N GLY A 210 -11.20 -7.03 0.25
CA GLY A 210 -12.06 -7.18 -0.92
C GLY A 210 -13.42 -7.81 -0.60
N ALA A 211 -13.48 -8.74 0.35
CA ALA A 211 -14.72 -9.39 0.77
C ALA A 211 -15.64 -8.50 1.64
N GLN A 212 -15.12 -7.42 2.22
CA GLN A 212 -15.87 -6.55 3.13
C GLN A 212 -16.52 -5.34 2.45
N VAL A 213 -16.13 -5.00 1.22
CA VAL A 213 -16.67 -3.84 0.50
C VAL A 213 -17.76 -4.25 -0.50
N PRO A 214 -18.77 -3.40 -0.75
CA PRO A 214 -19.87 -3.68 -1.66
C PRO A 214 -19.48 -3.43 -3.13
N SER A 215 -18.40 -4.05 -3.60
CA SER A 215 -17.96 -3.98 -5.01
C SER A 215 -17.84 -5.39 -5.60
N GLU A 216 -18.46 -5.60 -6.77
CA GLU A 216 -18.38 -6.86 -7.51
C GLU A 216 -16.95 -7.18 -7.98
N GLU A 217 -16.23 -6.15 -8.39
CA GLU A 217 -14.83 -6.30 -8.79
C GLU A 217 -13.96 -6.65 -7.58
N ALA A 218 -14.15 -5.96 -6.45
CA ALA A 218 -13.44 -6.26 -5.21
C ALA A 218 -13.69 -7.70 -4.75
N TRP A 219 -14.93 -8.16 -4.84
CA TRP A 219 -15.32 -9.54 -4.54
C TRP A 219 -14.64 -10.54 -5.47
N THR A 220 -14.68 -10.30 -6.77
CA THR A 220 -14.06 -11.17 -7.78
C THR A 220 -12.57 -11.33 -7.53
N ARG A 221 -11.87 -10.23 -7.23
CA ARG A 221 -10.45 -10.23 -6.87
C ARG A 221 -10.19 -10.97 -5.55
N ALA A 222 -11.06 -10.82 -4.55
CA ALA A 222 -10.94 -11.53 -3.27
C ALA A 222 -11.10 -13.05 -3.44
N VAL A 223 -12.08 -13.51 -4.25
CA VAL A 223 -12.27 -14.92 -4.59
C VAL A 223 -11.03 -15.48 -5.29
N ALA A 224 -10.54 -14.80 -6.32
CA ALA A 224 -9.35 -15.23 -7.06
C ALA A 224 -8.12 -15.33 -6.13
N THR A 225 -7.91 -14.34 -5.27
CA THR A 225 -6.81 -14.32 -4.30
C THR A 225 -6.91 -15.44 -3.27
N ALA A 226 -8.13 -15.76 -2.81
CA ALA A 226 -8.35 -16.85 -1.87
C ALA A 226 -8.12 -18.23 -2.50
N GLU A 227 -8.54 -18.42 -3.75
CA GLU A 227 -8.31 -19.66 -4.50
C GLU A 227 -6.83 -19.85 -4.84
N GLU A 228 -6.11 -18.78 -5.20
CA GLU A 228 -4.65 -18.82 -5.35
C GLU A 228 -3.99 -19.29 -4.05
N GLN A 229 -4.35 -18.68 -2.92
CA GLN A 229 -3.82 -19.05 -1.61
C GLN A 229 -4.13 -20.51 -1.24
N ARG A 230 -5.34 -20.99 -1.56
CA ARG A 230 -5.75 -22.39 -1.38
C ARG A 230 -4.92 -23.33 -2.24
N SER A 231 -4.74 -23.03 -3.53
CA SER A 231 -3.95 -23.84 -4.46
C SER A 231 -2.48 -23.97 -4.05
N ALA A 232 -1.95 -22.96 -3.36
CA ALA A 232 -0.59 -22.95 -2.83
C ALA A 232 -0.43 -23.67 -1.48
N ASP A 233 -1.49 -24.32 -0.95
CA ASP A 233 -1.55 -24.91 0.40
C ASP A 233 -1.14 -23.93 1.51
N LYS A 234 -1.49 -22.65 1.32
CA LYS A 234 -1.17 -21.53 2.22
C LYS A 234 -2.41 -20.93 2.85
N LEU A 235 -3.56 -21.60 2.75
CA LEU A 235 -4.83 -21.07 3.24
C LEU A 235 -4.80 -20.84 4.75
N THR A 236 -5.22 -19.67 5.20
CA THR A 236 -5.42 -19.39 6.63
C THR A 236 -6.89 -19.53 7.02
N ARG A 237 -7.12 -19.81 8.30
CA ARG A 237 -8.47 -19.78 8.89
C ARG A 237 -9.13 -18.41 8.74
N GLY A 238 -8.34 -17.33 8.82
CA GLY A 238 -8.84 -15.96 8.64
C GLY A 238 -9.37 -15.71 7.23
N THR A 239 -8.70 -16.25 6.21
CA THR A 239 -9.12 -16.18 4.80
C THR A 239 -10.39 -16.99 4.58
N ALA A 240 -10.42 -18.26 5.00
CA ALA A 240 -11.59 -19.11 4.81
C ALA A 240 -12.83 -18.54 5.50
N ARG A 241 -12.67 -17.98 6.70
CA ARG A 241 -13.78 -17.32 7.41
C ARG A 241 -14.27 -16.06 6.71
N ALA A 242 -13.38 -15.31 6.06
CA ALA A 242 -13.76 -14.13 5.27
C ALA A 242 -14.57 -14.56 4.03
N MET A 243 -14.13 -15.59 3.32
CA MET A 243 -14.84 -16.13 2.16
C MET A 243 -16.20 -16.72 2.54
N GLN A 244 -16.27 -17.53 3.60
CA GLN A 244 -17.53 -18.10 4.10
C GLN A 244 -18.58 -17.01 4.36
N LYS A 245 -18.19 -15.95 5.07
CA LYS A 245 -19.08 -14.80 5.34
C LYS A 245 -19.48 -14.07 4.07
N GLY A 246 -18.55 -13.86 3.14
CA GLY A 246 -18.82 -13.18 1.89
C GLY A 246 -19.79 -13.93 0.98
N PHE A 247 -19.60 -15.24 0.82
CA PHE A 247 -20.53 -16.09 0.06
C PHE A 247 -21.92 -16.14 0.72
N ALA A 248 -21.98 -16.25 2.05
CA ALA A 248 -23.25 -16.22 2.79
C ALA A 248 -23.99 -14.88 2.61
N ALA A 249 -23.30 -13.75 2.68
CA ALA A 249 -23.88 -12.43 2.44
C ALA A 249 -24.43 -12.27 1.01
N ARG A 250 -23.84 -12.98 0.05
CA ARG A 250 -24.27 -13.03 -1.35
C ARG A 250 -25.28 -14.15 -1.66
N GLN A 251 -25.77 -14.85 -0.63
CA GLN A 251 -26.75 -15.93 -0.74
C GLN A 251 -26.27 -17.16 -1.54
N ASP A 252 -24.96 -17.36 -1.66
CA ASP A 252 -24.38 -18.58 -2.24
C ASP A 252 -24.13 -19.60 -1.12
N ALA A 253 -25.19 -20.31 -0.75
CA ALA A 253 -25.16 -21.26 0.36
C ALA A 253 -24.21 -22.45 0.11
N ALA A 254 -24.09 -22.89 -1.14
CA ALA A 254 -23.24 -24.03 -1.50
C ALA A 254 -21.76 -23.68 -1.27
N ARG A 255 -21.32 -22.53 -1.78
CA ARG A 255 -19.93 -22.07 -1.56
C ARG A 255 -19.69 -21.69 -0.11
N ALA A 256 -20.66 -21.06 0.56
CA ALA A 256 -20.52 -20.75 1.98
C ALA A 256 -20.25 -22.01 2.84
N ALA A 257 -20.99 -23.10 2.59
CA ALA A 257 -20.79 -24.38 3.27
C ALA A 257 -19.41 -24.99 2.98
N GLU A 258 -18.94 -24.96 1.73
CA GLU A 258 -17.59 -25.43 1.36
C GLU A 258 -16.49 -24.69 2.17
N TRP A 259 -16.59 -23.36 2.26
CA TRP A 259 -15.62 -22.56 3.02
C TRP A 259 -15.74 -22.74 4.54
N GLU A 260 -16.92 -23.11 5.05
CA GLU A 260 -17.15 -23.48 6.45
C GLU A 260 -16.47 -24.81 6.80
N GLU A 261 -16.63 -25.84 5.98
CA GLU A 261 -15.94 -27.13 6.14
C GLU A 261 -14.42 -26.94 6.16
N LEU A 262 -13.87 -26.08 5.28
CA LEU A 262 -12.45 -25.73 5.30
C LEU A 262 -12.03 -25.05 6.61
N CYS A 263 -12.88 -24.18 7.17
CA CYS A 263 -12.62 -23.55 8.48
C CYS A 263 -12.55 -24.59 9.61
N GLU A 264 -13.45 -25.56 9.62
CA GLU A 264 -13.52 -26.63 10.63
C GLU A 264 -12.35 -27.61 10.50
N ALA A 265 -12.03 -28.00 9.27
CA ALA A 265 -10.87 -28.85 8.97
C ALA A 265 -9.56 -28.19 9.44
N MET A 266 -9.43 -26.86 9.33
CA MET A 266 -8.27 -26.14 9.86
C MET A 266 -8.28 -26.02 11.38
N ALA A 267 -9.44 -25.94 12.03
CA ALA A 267 -9.57 -25.85 13.48
C ALA A 267 -9.27 -27.17 14.21
N SER A 268 -9.50 -28.30 13.54
CA SER A 268 -9.23 -29.65 14.07
C SER A 268 -7.78 -30.12 13.90
N ARG A 269 -6.95 -29.39 13.14
CA ARG A 269 -5.52 -29.72 13.00
C ARG A 269 -4.83 -29.57 14.36
N PRO A 270 -4.15 -30.62 14.87
CA PRO A 270 -3.43 -30.53 16.13
C PRO A 270 -2.37 -29.42 16.01
N THR A 271 -2.38 -28.50 16.97
CA THR A 271 -1.33 -27.48 17.08
C THR A 271 -0.02 -28.22 17.24
N LYS A 272 0.86 -28.14 16.24
CA LYS A 272 2.19 -28.74 16.31
C LYS A 272 2.81 -28.26 17.62
N PRO A 273 3.17 -29.17 18.56
CA PRO A 273 3.66 -28.76 19.87
C PRO A 273 4.82 -27.81 19.63
N ALA A 274 4.76 -26.63 20.25
CA ALA A 274 5.78 -25.60 20.10
C ALA A 274 7.11 -26.29 20.37
N ALA A 275 7.97 -26.38 19.36
CA ALA A 275 9.26 -27.04 19.48
C ALA A 275 9.94 -26.45 20.72
N SER A 276 10.08 -27.28 21.76
CA SER A 276 10.71 -26.88 23.01
C SER A 276 12.06 -26.33 22.63
N ARG A 277 12.25 -25.02 22.73
CA ARG A 277 13.54 -24.39 22.53
C ARG A 277 14.44 -24.94 23.63
N SER A 278 15.26 -25.93 23.30
CA SER A 278 16.32 -26.40 24.18
C SER A 278 17.22 -25.20 24.50
N PRO A 279 17.54 -24.98 25.78
CA PRO A 279 18.36 -23.85 26.22
C PRO A 279 19.79 -23.88 25.66
#